data_AF-A0AA43F2J7-F1
#
_entry.id   AF-A0AA43F2J7-F1
#
_cell.length_a   1.000
_cell.length_b   1.000
_cell.length_c   1.000
_cell.angle_alpha   90.00
_cell.angle_beta   90.00
_cell.angle_gamma   90.00
#
_symmetry.space_group_name_H-M   'P 1'
#
loop_
_entity.id
_entity.type
_entity.pdbx_description
1 polymer ?
#
loop_
_entity_poly.entity_id
_entity_poly.type
_entity_poly.pdbx_seq_one_letter_code
_entity_poly.pdbx_strand_id
1 'polypeptide(L)'
;RTKEFLTRHGVDYESINVHGNEAAMNELAKLGARSVPVVARGERFVFAQAIGDVIDFLGLKVKPQERLSPEALMQKLDLVLSAAARYVRQIPAGELHKPFRNRNRPIRALAFHVFRIVEGFLESMQDGAELTYDRIMRDDAPAKLTAEDLARYGESVLQRAKAWWAAYPDKTCAAPMATYFGEHPVHIVLERTVWHPAQHTRQLILILESLGIAPDRPLGAADLAGLPLPEKAWDED
;
A
#
# COMPACT_ATOMS: atom_id res chain seq x y z
N ARG A 1 -7.58 -8.17 -0.25
CA ARG A 1 -7.05 -8.63 1.05
C ARG A 1 -8.16 -8.80 2.08
N THR A 2 -8.81 -7.74 2.58
CA THR A 2 -9.86 -7.90 3.62
C THR A 2 -11.01 -8.80 3.16
N LYS A 3 -11.52 -8.59 1.93
CA LYS A 3 -12.51 -9.47 1.29
C LYS A 3 -12.07 -10.95 1.32
N GLU A 4 -10.90 -11.24 0.74
CA GLU A 4 -10.33 -12.60 0.69
C GLU A 4 -10.13 -13.21 2.10
N PHE A 5 -9.71 -12.40 3.07
CA PHE A 5 -9.59 -12.83 4.47
C PHE A 5 -10.95 -13.24 5.04
N LEU A 6 -11.99 -12.41 4.88
CA LEU A 6 -13.34 -12.72 5.35
C LEU A 6 -13.89 -13.98 4.67
N THR A 7 -13.75 -14.09 3.34
CA THR A 7 -14.15 -15.28 2.58
C THR A 7 -13.46 -16.55 3.09
N ARG A 8 -12.13 -16.51 3.28
CA ARG A 8 -11.36 -17.68 3.74
C ARG A 8 -11.78 -18.14 5.14
N HIS A 9 -12.29 -17.23 5.96
CA HIS A 9 -12.77 -17.53 7.31
C HIS A 9 -14.29 -17.74 7.39
N GLY A 10 -14.98 -17.84 6.25
CA GLY A 10 -16.42 -18.12 6.20
C GLY A 10 -17.26 -17.01 6.84
N VAL A 11 -16.79 -15.76 6.78
CA VAL A 11 -17.53 -14.60 7.26
C VAL A 11 -18.34 -14.06 6.10
N ASP A 12 -19.66 -14.04 6.26
CA ASP A 12 -20.57 -13.39 5.30
C ASP A 12 -20.38 -11.86 5.35
N TYR A 13 -20.28 -11.23 4.18
CA TYR A 13 -20.15 -9.78 4.07
C TYR A 13 -20.76 -9.26 2.77
N GLU A 14 -21.18 -8.00 2.80
CA GLU A 14 -21.51 -7.22 1.61
C GLU A 14 -20.31 -6.35 1.20
N SER A 15 -19.95 -6.36 -0.08
CA SER A 15 -18.87 -5.54 -0.63
C SER A 15 -19.42 -4.29 -1.31
N ILE A 16 -19.26 -3.13 -0.68
CA ILE A 16 -19.72 -1.86 -1.21
C ILE A 16 -18.54 -1.08 -1.80
N ASN A 17 -18.57 -0.83 -3.10
CA ASN A 17 -17.63 0.11 -3.73
C ASN A 17 -18.17 1.54 -3.54
N VAL A 18 -17.44 2.33 -2.75
CA VAL A 18 -17.84 3.71 -2.43
C VAL A 18 -17.34 4.71 -3.49
N HIS A 19 -16.42 4.29 -4.36
CA HIS A 19 -15.91 5.15 -5.42
C HIS A 19 -17.02 5.43 -6.45
N GLY A 20 -17.39 6.71 -6.59
CA GLY A 20 -18.48 7.13 -7.48
C GLY A 20 -19.88 6.81 -6.95
N ASN A 21 -20.02 6.41 -5.68
CA ASN A 21 -21.30 6.11 -5.04
C ASN A 21 -21.54 7.05 -3.85
N GLU A 22 -22.29 8.13 -4.09
CA GLU A 22 -22.57 9.16 -3.08
C GLU A 22 -23.34 8.62 -1.87
N ALA A 23 -24.29 7.70 -2.08
CA ALA A 23 -25.07 7.11 -1.00
C ALA A 23 -24.17 6.33 -0.04
N ALA A 24 -23.29 5.47 -0.58
CA ALA A 24 -22.34 4.71 0.22
C ALA A 24 -21.28 5.60 0.91
N MET A 25 -20.85 6.69 0.26
CA MET A 25 -19.99 7.69 0.89
C MET A 25 -20.68 8.41 2.06
N ASN A 26 -21.97 8.74 1.93
CA ASN A 26 -22.76 9.33 3.00
C ASN A 26 -22.95 8.37 4.18
N GLU A 27 -23.09 7.07 3.93
CA GLU A 27 -23.14 6.06 5.00
C GLU A 27 -21.80 5.94 5.76
N LEU A 28 -20.67 5.92 5.04
CA LEU A 28 -19.34 6.00 5.68
C LEU A 28 -19.18 7.27 6.51
N ALA A 29 -19.65 8.42 6.01
CA ALA A 29 -19.58 9.69 6.72
C ALA A 29 -20.43 9.66 8.00
N LYS A 30 -21.63 9.06 7.97
CA LYS A 30 -22.47 8.86 9.17
C LYS A 30 -21.80 8.00 10.23
N LEU A 31 -21.01 7.01 9.82
CA LEU A 31 -20.20 6.19 10.74
C LEU A 31 -19.03 6.98 11.34
N GLY A 32 -18.69 8.16 10.82
CA GLY A 32 -17.50 8.92 11.21
C GLY A 32 -16.21 8.37 10.61
N ALA A 33 -16.30 7.52 9.59
CA ALA A 33 -15.13 6.98 8.92
C ALA A 33 -14.46 8.03 8.04
N ARG A 34 -13.17 8.30 8.30
CA ARG A 34 -12.36 9.30 7.57
C ARG A 34 -11.51 8.73 6.43
N SER A 35 -11.52 7.42 6.24
CA SER A 35 -10.74 6.75 5.19
C SER A 35 -11.31 5.37 4.85
N VAL A 36 -10.79 4.75 3.79
CA VAL A 36 -11.11 3.39 3.35
C VAL A 36 -9.84 2.55 3.21
N PRO A 37 -9.92 1.21 3.25
CA PRO A 37 -11.12 0.37 3.46
C PRO A 37 -11.60 0.32 4.91
N VAL A 38 -12.90 0.04 5.09
CA VAL A 38 -13.60 -0.08 6.39
C VAL A 38 -14.37 -1.38 6.43
N VAL A 39 -14.43 -2.02 7.60
CA VAL A 39 -15.40 -3.08 7.93
C VAL A 39 -16.39 -2.50 8.93
N ALA A 40 -17.68 -2.52 8.61
CA ALA A 40 -18.74 -2.03 9.46
C ALA A 40 -19.64 -3.17 9.95
N ARG A 41 -20.18 -3.04 11.16
CA ARG A 41 -21.19 -3.94 11.75
C ARG A 41 -22.16 -3.12 12.60
N GLY A 42 -23.36 -2.90 12.07
CA GLY A 42 -24.31 -1.95 12.65
C GLY A 42 -23.74 -0.53 12.62
N GLU A 43 -23.79 0.18 13.75
CA GLU A 43 -23.28 1.56 13.88
C GLU A 43 -21.78 1.63 14.22
N ARG A 44 -21.10 0.48 14.30
CA ARG A 44 -19.67 0.41 14.63
C ARG A 44 -18.87 0.06 13.40
N PHE A 45 -17.62 0.52 13.36
CA PHE A 45 -16.71 0.21 12.27
C PHE A 45 -15.26 0.07 12.75
N VAL A 46 -14.43 -0.51 11.88
CA VAL A 46 -12.99 -0.58 12.03
C VAL A 46 -12.30 -0.30 10.69
N PHE A 47 -11.15 0.35 10.76
CA PHE A 47 -10.26 0.58 9.63
C PHE A 47 -9.56 -0.73 9.26
N ALA A 48 -9.70 -1.17 8.02
CA ALA A 48 -9.24 -2.50 7.58
C ALA A 48 -7.80 -2.52 7.02
N GLN A 49 -6.98 -1.55 7.40
CA GLN A 49 -5.59 -1.39 7.02
C GLN A 49 -4.70 -2.41 7.77
N ALA A 50 -5.08 -2.74 9.01
CA ALA A 50 -4.50 -3.81 9.81
C ALA A 50 -5.51 -4.95 9.99
N ILE A 51 -5.13 -6.19 9.64
CA ILE A 51 -6.04 -7.34 9.77
C ILE A 51 -6.24 -7.75 11.24
N GLY A 52 -5.29 -7.43 12.12
CA GLY A 52 -5.46 -7.61 13.57
C GLY A 52 -6.73 -6.90 14.06
N ASP A 53 -6.89 -5.62 13.69
CA ASP A 53 -8.05 -4.82 14.06
C ASP A 53 -9.37 -5.43 13.54
N VAL A 54 -9.36 -6.01 12.34
CA VAL A 54 -10.54 -6.70 11.77
C VAL A 54 -10.86 -7.98 12.54
N ILE A 55 -9.84 -8.76 12.91
CA ILE A 55 -9.98 -9.98 13.73
C ILE A 55 -10.61 -9.63 15.07
N ASP A 56 -10.06 -8.62 15.76
CA ASP A 56 -10.50 -8.19 17.08
C ASP A 56 -11.92 -7.60 17.01
N PHE A 57 -12.19 -6.74 16.03
CA PHE A 57 -13.50 -6.12 15.82
C PHE A 57 -14.62 -7.14 15.59
N LEU A 58 -14.34 -8.19 14.81
CA LEU A 58 -15.29 -9.25 14.51
C LEU A 58 -15.32 -10.35 15.58
N GLY A 59 -14.33 -10.40 16.48
CA GLY A 59 -14.21 -11.42 17.52
C GLY A 59 -13.83 -12.80 16.94
N LEU A 60 -13.05 -12.82 15.85
CA LEU A 60 -12.69 -14.07 15.18
C LEU A 60 -11.63 -14.83 15.99
N LYS A 61 -11.81 -16.14 16.16
CA LYS A 61 -10.84 -17.02 16.83
C LYS A 61 -9.77 -17.50 15.85
N VAL A 62 -9.10 -16.56 15.18
CA VAL A 62 -8.08 -16.83 14.16
C VAL A 62 -6.75 -16.30 14.66
N LYS A 63 -5.69 -17.10 14.56
CA LYS A 63 -4.33 -16.61 14.80
C LYS A 63 -3.90 -15.76 13.59
N PRO A 64 -3.55 -14.47 13.78
CA PRO A 64 -2.98 -13.70 12.70
C PRO A 64 -1.69 -14.35 12.20
N GLN A 65 -1.40 -14.19 10.91
CA GLN A 65 -0.11 -14.58 10.34
C GLN A 65 1.01 -13.88 11.13
N GLU A 66 2.10 -14.62 11.38
CA GLU A 66 3.28 -14.04 11.98
C GLU A 66 3.85 -12.92 11.08
N ARG A 67 4.04 -11.75 11.68
CA ARG A 67 4.59 -10.58 11.00
C ARG A 67 6.10 -10.74 10.87
N LEU A 68 6.62 -10.37 9.70
CA LEU A 68 8.07 -10.26 9.49
C LEU A 68 8.69 -9.27 10.49
N SER A 69 9.92 -9.54 10.96
CA SER A 69 10.63 -8.58 11.80
C SER A 69 10.82 -7.23 11.07
N PRO A 70 10.96 -6.10 11.79
CA PRO A 70 11.24 -4.81 11.16
C PRO A 70 12.43 -4.82 10.19
N GLU A 71 13.50 -5.53 10.54
CA GLU A 71 14.67 -5.73 9.68
C GLU A 71 14.30 -6.48 8.39
N ALA A 72 13.56 -7.59 8.48
CA ALA A 72 13.10 -8.32 7.31
C ALA A 72 12.15 -7.46 6.44
N LEU A 73 11.29 -6.63 7.06
CA LEU A 73 10.44 -5.68 6.33
C LEU A 73 11.27 -4.66 5.55
N MET A 74 12.35 -4.13 6.13
CA MET A 74 13.25 -3.21 5.44
C MET A 74 14.00 -3.87 4.27
N GLN A 75 14.38 -5.14 4.41
CA GLN A 75 14.95 -5.92 3.31
C GLN A 75 13.93 -6.14 2.18
N LYS A 76 12.67 -6.43 2.52
CA LYS A 76 11.58 -6.53 1.55
C LYS A 76 11.32 -5.18 0.86
N LEU A 77 11.38 -4.06 1.60
CA LEU A 77 11.20 -2.72 1.04
C LEU A 77 12.26 -2.41 -0.03
N ASP A 78 13.52 -2.76 0.24
CA ASP A 78 14.63 -2.59 -0.70
C ASP A 78 14.39 -3.35 -2.01
N LEU A 79 14.04 -4.64 -1.89
CA LEU A 79 13.71 -5.47 -3.04
C LEU A 79 12.54 -4.88 -3.85
N VAL A 80 11.48 -4.48 -3.16
CA VAL A 80 10.24 -3.95 -3.78
C VAL A 80 10.49 -2.65 -4.50
N LEU A 81 11.09 -1.64 -3.85
CA LEU A 81 11.28 -0.33 -4.49
C LEU A 81 12.34 -0.38 -5.59
N SER A 82 13.39 -1.19 -5.42
CA SER A 82 14.37 -1.42 -6.48
C SER A 82 13.74 -2.09 -7.70
N ALA A 83 12.84 -3.06 -7.50
CA ALA A 83 12.10 -3.68 -8.58
C ALA A 83 11.11 -2.72 -9.26
N ALA A 84 10.35 -1.95 -8.47
CA ALA A 84 9.45 -0.94 -9.00
C ALA A 84 10.18 0.07 -9.90
N ALA A 85 11.34 0.58 -9.48
CA ALA A 85 12.14 1.50 -10.28
C ALA A 85 12.58 0.89 -11.61
N ARG A 86 12.93 -0.41 -11.64
CA ARG A 86 13.22 -1.13 -12.90
C ARG A 86 11.99 -1.22 -13.80
N TYR A 87 10.85 -1.64 -13.26
CA TYR A 87 9.63 -1.81 -14.05
C TYR A 87 9.13 -0.48 -14.60
N VAL A 88 9.19 0.59 -13.81
CA VAL A 88 8.82 1.93 -14.28
C VAL A 88 9.66 2.34 -15.49
N ARG A 89 10.98 2.10 -15.49
CA ARG A 89 11.85 2.40 -16.65
C ARG A 89 11.50 1.61 -17.91
N GLN A 90 10.85 0.45 -17.78
CA GLN A 90 10.42 -0.35 -18.92
C GLN A 90 9.13 0.16 -19.57
N ILE A 91 8.40 1.08 -18.93
CA ILE A 91 7.13 1.60 -19.44
C ILE A 91 7.42 2.58 -20.59
N PRO A 92 6.93 2.33 -21.82
CA PRO A 92 7.16 3.24 -22.94
C PRO A 92 6.57 4.62 -22.68
N ALA A 93 7.25 5.68 -23.13
CA ALA A 93 6.82 7.06 -22.91
C ALA A 93 5.40 7.34 -23.41
N GLY A 94 4.99 6.71 -24.53
CA GLY A 94 3.64 6.82 -25.08
C GLY A 94 2.55 6.16 -24.23
N GLU A 95 2.89 5.21 -23.36
CA GLU A 95 1.93 4.50 -22.49
C GLU A 95 1.79 5.16 -21.11
N LEU A 96 2.84 5.83 -20.62
CA LEU A 96 2.95 6.35 -19.26
C LEU A 96 1.77 7.26 -18.83
N HIS A 97 1.19 8.00 -19.77
CA HIS A 97 0.09 8.94 -19.53
C HIS A 97 -1.30 8.35 -19.80
N LYS A 98 -1.39 7.11 -20.29
CA LYS A 98 -2.67 6.45 -20.56
C LYS A 98 -3.25 5.83 -19.29
N PRO A 99 -4.58 5.74 -19.17
CA PRO A 99 -5.22 4.94 -18.14
C PRO A 99 -4.91 3.45 -18.35
N PHE A 100 -5.05 2.66 -17.29
CA PHE A 100 -4.89 1.21 -17.36
C PHE A 100 -6.14 0.50 -16.82
N ARG A 101 -6.72 -0.39 -17.64
CA ARG A 101 -7.94 -1.17 -17.35
C ARG A 101 -9.10 -0.28 -16.87
N ASN A 102 -9.79 -0.70 -15.80
CA ASN A 102 -10.95 -0.06 -15.20
C ASN A 102 -10.61 1.18 -14.34
N ARG A 103 -9.36 1.64 -14.31
CA ARG A 103 -8.97 2.84 -13.55
C ARG A 103 -8.79 4.04 -14.46
N ASN A 104 -9.53 5.11 -14.15
CA ASN A 104 -9.41 6.41 -14.82
C ASN A 104 -8.20 7.24 -14.36
N ARG A 105 -7.09 6.58 -14.01
CA ARG A 105 -5.84 7.24 -13.57
C ARG A 105 -4.69 6.77 -14.45
N PRO A 106 -3.76 7.68 -14.82
CA PRO A 106 -2.67 7.34 -15.71
C PRO A 106 -1.65 6.44 -15.00
N ILE A 107 -0.93 5.61 -15.77
CA ILE A 107 0.11 4.70 -15.25
C ILE A 107 1.16 5.46 -14.43
N ARG A 108 1.52 6.70 -14.82
CA ARG A 108 2.45 7.55 -14.05
C ARG A 108 2.01 7.78 -12.60
N ALA A 109 0.71 7.88 -12.35
CA ALA A 109 0.19 8.16 -11.01
C ALA A 109 0.36 6.92 -10.13
N LEU A 110 0.13 5.72 -10.68
CA LEU A 110 0.42 4.47 -9.99
C LEU A 110 1.93 4.34 -9.70
N ALA A 111 2.77 4.58 -10.71
CA ALA A 111 4.23 4.52 -10.58
C ALA A 111 4.76 5.49 -9.49
N PHE A 112 4.27 6.72 -9.48
CA PHE A 112 4.59 7.69 -8.44
C PHE A 112 4.09 7.23 -7.05
N HIS A 113 2.85 6.75 -6.99
CA HIS A 113 2.21 6.34 -5.74
C HIS A 113 2.98 5.24 -5.00
N VAL A 114 3.57 4.28 -5.72
CA VAL A 114 4.44 3.23 -5.14
C VAL A 114 5.47 3.85 -4.19
N PHE A 115 6.17 4.89 -4.63
CA PHE A 115 7.21 5.53 -3.84
C PHE A 115 6.65 6.54 -2.83
N ARG A 116 5.57 7.25 -3.20
CA ARG A 116 4.92 8.24 -2.33
C ARG A 116 4.40 7.65 -1.02
N ILE A 117 3.93 6.40 -1.02
CA ILE A 117 3.50 5.71 0.21
C ILE A 117 4.62 5.70 1.25
N VAL A 118 5.84 5.37 0.80
CA VAL A 118 7.02 5.27 1.66
C VAL A 118 7.50 6.64 2.07
N GLU A 119 7.48 7.60 1.15
CA GLU A 119 7.82 8.99 1.46
C GLU A 119 6.89 9.59 2.52
N GLY A 120 5.58 9.39 2.41
CA GLY A 120 4.61 9.89 3.39
C GLY A 120 4.84 9.31 4.79
N PHE A 121 5.23 8.04 4.89
CA PHE A 121 5.67 7.42 6.15
C PHE A 121 6.93 8.10 6.70
N LEU A 122 7.94 8.33 5.86
CA LEU A 122 9.20 8.97 6.27
C LEU A 122 8.99 10.40 6.76
N GLU A 123 8.11 11.16 6.12
CA GLU A 123 7.77 12.52 6.57
C GLU A 123 7.19 12.50 7.98
N SER A 124 6.24 11.60 8.26
CA SER A 124 5.66 11.45 9.61
C SER A 124 6.68 10.96 10.64
N MET A 125 7.63 10.09 10.25
CA MET A 125 8.73 9.68 11.13
C MET A 125 9.70 10.83 11.41
N GLN A 126 9.83 11.78 10.49
CA GLN A 126 10.74 12.92 10.62
C GLN A 126 10.15 14.04 11.48
N ASP A 127 8.88 14.39 11.28
CA ASP A 127 8.23 15.50 11.97
C ASP A 127 7.43 15.05 13.22
N GLY A 128 7.22 13.75 13.41
CA GLY A 128 6.45 13.18 14.52
C GLY A 128 4.93 13.39 14.40
N ALA A 129 4.44 13.93 13.29
CA ALA A 129 3.03 14.17 13.07
C ALA A 129 2.32 12.92 12.55
N GLU A 130 0.98 12.93 12.64
CA GLU A 130 0.13 11.85 12.15
C GLU A 130 0.47 11.47 10.71
N LEU A 131 0.55 10.15 10.45
CA LEU A 131 0.51 9.63 9.08
C LEU A 131 -0.91 9.77 8.56
N THR A 132 -1.18 10.85 7.84
CA THR A 132 -2.51 11.10 7.26
C THR A 132 -2.71 10.35 5.95
N TYR A 133 -3.97 10.17 5.56
CA TYR A 133 -4.31 9.58 4.26
C TYR A 133 -3.79 10.45 3.11
N ASP A 134 -3.89 11.77 3.26
CA ASP A 134 -3.38 12.74 2.29
C ASP A 134 -1.87 12.62 2.10
N ARG A 135 -1.09 12.38 3.17
CA ARG A 135 0.35 12.15 3.01
C ARG A 135 0.60 11.01 2.03
N ILE A 136 -0.05 9.87 2.16
CA ILE A 136 0.24 8.73 1.25
C ILE A 136 -0.42 8.87 -0.14
N MET A 137 -1.46 9.70 -0.27
CA MET A 137 -2.22 9.85 -1.54
C MET A 137 -1.88 11.09 -2.35
N ARG A 138 -1.12 12.03 -1.77
CA ARG A 138 -0.65 13.25 -2.45
C ARG A 138 -0.01 12.91 -3.79
N ASP A 139 -0.53 13.50 -4.87
CA ASP A 139 -0.03 13.34 -6.24
C ASP A 139 0.53 14.69 -6.72
N ASP A 140 1.60 15.13 -6.07
CA ASP A 140 2.33 16.36 -6.41
C ASP A 140 3.34 16.12 -7.55
N ALA A 141 3.27 14.96 -8.20
CA ALA A 141 4.15 14.61 -9.30
C ALA A 141 3.97 15.63 -10.45
N PRO A 142 5.04 16.32 -10.90
CA PRO A 142 4.95 17.19 -12.05
C PRO A 142 4.32 16.48 -13.25
N ALA A 143 3.41 17.15 -13.95
CA ALA A 143 2.63 16.53 -15.03
C ALA A 143 3.48 15.94 -16.18
N LYS A 144 4.76 16.36 -16.29
CA LYS A 144 5.70 15.98 -17.35
C LYS A 144 6.88 15.12 -16.87
N LEU A 145 6.73 14.36 -15.78
CA LEU A 145 7.78 13.40 -15.39
C LEU A 145 7.90 12.27 -16.41
N THR A 146 9.13 11.96 -16.81
CA THR A 146 9.44 10.75 -17.58
C THR A 146 9.46 9.51 -16.69
N ALA A 147 9.45 8.32 -17.31
CA ALA A 147 9.66 7.07 -16.59
C ALA A 147 10.99 7.07 -15.80
N GLU A 148 12.03 7.65 -16.40
CA GLU A 148 13.34 7.77 -15.74
C GLU A 148 13.30 8.73 -14.54
N ASP A 149 12.58 9.85 -14.63
CA ASP A 149 12.42 10.76 -13.48
C ASP A 149 11.70 10.10 -12.32
N LEU A 150 10.63 9.35 -12.61
CA LEU A 150 9.88 8.59 -11.60
C LEU A 150 10.75 7.53 -10.92
N ALA A 151 11.58 6.83 -11.70
CA ALA A 151 12.48 5.82 -11.17
C ALA A 151 13.58 6.44 -10.28
N ARG A 152 14.19 7.56 -10.70
CA ARG A 152 15.15 8.31 -9.86
C ARG A 152 14.53 8.84 -8.58
N TYR A 153 13.29 9.35 -8.64
CA TYR A 153 12.54 9.75 -7.46
C TYR A 153 12.37 8.55 -6.52
N GLY A 154 11.96 7.40 -7.03
CA GLY A 154 11.83 6.18 -6.23
C GLY A 154 13.13 5.71 -5.59
N GLU A 155 14.24 5.77 -6.32
CA GLU A 155 15.57 5.48 -5.79
C GLU A 155 15.95 6.43 -4.66
N SER A 156 15.64 7.73 -4.80
CA SER A 156 15.88 8.72 -3.74
C SER A 156 15.05 8.46 -2.48
N VAL A 157 13.80 8.02 -2.62
CA VAL A 157 12.93 7.62 -1.51
C VAL A 157 13.51 6.39 -0.81
N LEU A 158 13.96 5.40 -1.57
CA LEU A 158 14.59 4.20 -1.02
C LEU A 158 15.87 4.53 -0.25
N GLN A 159 16.72 5.42 -0.75
CA GLN A 159 17.92 5.85 -0.02
C GLN A 159 17.57 6.54 1.30
N ARG A 160 16.54 7.39 1.31
CA ARG A 160 16.05 8.00 2.56
C ARG A 160 15.45 6.97 3.52
N ALA A 161 14.74 5.95 3.03
CA ALA A 161 14.24 4.87 3.85
C ALA A 161 15.38 4.06 4.49
N LYS A 162 16.45 3.77 3.74
CA LYS A 162 17.66 3.12 4.26
C LYS A 162 18.36 3.99 5.31
N ALA A 163 18.50 5.29 5.06
CA ALA A 163 19.11 6.22 6.00
C ALA A 163 18.29 6.37 7.29
N TRP A 164 16.96 6.49 7.17
CA TRP A 164 16.05 6.48 8.31
C TRP A 164 16.20 5.19 9.10
N TRP A 165 16.14 4.02 8.45
CA TRP A 165 16.25 2.74 9.15
C TRP A 165 17.58 2.61 9.85
N ALA A 166 18.70 3.01 9.25
CA ALA A 166 20.01 2.98 9.90
C ALA A 166 20.02 3.83 11.18
N ALA A 167 19.49 5.05 11.11
CA ALA A 167 19.47 6.01 12.22
C ALA A 167 18.39 5.76 13.29
N TYR A 168 17.31 5.03 12.96
CA TYR A 168 16.19 4.83 13.87
C TYR A 168 16.59 3.95 15.07
N PRO A 169 16.57 4.44 16.32
CA PRO A 169 17.15 3.72 17.45
C PRO A 169 16.33 2.49 17.87
N ASP A 170 15.00 2.57 17.78
CA ASP A 170 14.11 1.46 18.12
C ASP A 170 13.99 0.45 16.96
N LYS A 171 14.89 -0.54 16.92
CA LYS A 171 14.84 -1.61 15.92
C LYS A 171 13.69 -2.61 16.12
N THR A 172 12.97 -2.53 17.24
CA THR A 172 11.75 -3.32 17.45
C THR A 172 10.53 -2.65 16.83
N CYS A 173 10.61 -1.35 16.53
CA CYS A 173 9.50 -0.53 16.05
C CYS A 173 8.26 -0.61 16.96
N ALA A 174 8.49 -0.66 18.28
CA ALA A 174 7.43 -0.74 19.28
C ALA A 174 6.84 0.63 19.63
N ALA A 175 7.55 1.73 19.31
CA ALA A 175 7.05 3.08 19.54
C ALA A 175 5.66 3.29 18.89
N PRO A 176 4.73 3.99 19.57
CA PRO A 176 3.42 4.30 19.01
C PRO A 176 3.52 5.37 17.91
N MET A 177 2.62 5.31 16.95
CA MET A 177 2.48 6.25 15.85
C MET A 177 1.00 6.52 15.56
N ALA A 178 0.61 7.79 15.55
CA ALA A 178 -0.72 8.21 15.13
C ALA A 178 -0.85 8.06 13.60
N THR A 179 -1.93 7.44 13.14
CA THR A 179 -2.21 7.26 11.71
C THR A 179 -3.68 7.49 11.37
N TYR A 180 -3.98 7.71 10.08
CA TYR A 180 -5.34 7.82 9.55
C TYR A 180 -6.22 6.60 9.83
N PHE A 181 -5.64 5.47 10.24
CA PHE A 181 -6.31 4.21 10.57
C PHE A 181 -6.16 3.80 12.05
N GLY A 182 -5.82 4.75 12.93
CA GLY A 182 -5.69 4.53 14.38
C GLY A 182 -4.26 4.72 14.88
N GLU A 183 -4.08 4.68 16.20
CA GLU A 183 -2.73 4.64 16.79
C GLU A 183 -2.22 3.20 16.77
N HIS A 184 -0.99 3.02 16.26
CA HIS A 184 -0.38 1.71 16.06
C HIS A 184 1.11 1.74 16.38
N PRO A 185 1.73 0.63 16.82
CA PRO A 185 3.17 0.52 16.84
C PRO A 185 3.75 0.75 15.44
N VAL A 186 4.91 1.41 15.36
CA VAL A 186 5.63 1.63 14.09
C VAL A 186 5.82 0.32 13.31
N HIS A 187 5.91 -0.84 13.97
CA HIS A 187 6.02 -2.15 13.31
C HIS A 187 4.79 -2.48 12.44
N ILE A 188 3.58 -2.17 12.91
CA ILE A 188 2.33 -2.36 12.14
C ILE A 188 2.32 -1.39 10.95
N VAL A 189 2.69 -0.14 11.19
CA VAL A 189 2.71 0.89 10.15
C VAL A 189 3.77 0.56 9.09
N LEU A 190 4.95 0.10 9.51
CA LEU A 190 6.03 -0.32 8.63
C LEU A 190 5.61 -1.52 7.77
N GLU A 191 4.97 -2.54 8.34
CA GLU A 191 4.43 -3.66 7.55
C GLU A 191 3.54 -3.13 6.43
N ARG A 192 2.63 -2.19 6.75
CA ARG A 192 1.78 -1.52 5.76
C ARG A 192 2.57 -0.72 4.72
N THR A 193 3.57 0.04 5.15
CA THR A 193 4.47 0.80 4.28
C THR A 193 5.24 -0.10 3.33
N VAL A 194 5.42 -1.39 3.64
CA VAL A 194 6.10 -2.35 2.75
C VAL A 194 5.14 -3.12 1.86
N TRP A 195 4.05 -3.70 2.39
CA TRP A 195 3.17 -4.53 1.56
C TRP A 195 2.33 -3.71 0.58
N HIS A 196 2.00 -2.46 0.92
CA HIS A 196 1.21 -1.59 0.05
C HIS A 196 1.94 -1.26 -1.28
N PRO A 197 3.19 -0.75 -1.28
CA PRO A 197 3.95 -0.59 -2.52
C PRO A 197 4.28 -1.92 -3.19
N ALA A 198 4.45 -3.02 -2.43
CA ALA A 198 4.65 -4.34 -3.02
C ALA A 198 3.45 -4.77 -3.89
N GLN A 199 2.23 -4.52 -3.41
CA GLN A 199 1.02 -4.77 -4.20
C GLN A 199 0.99 -3.94 -5.48
N HIS A 200 1.31 -2.65 -5.41
CA HIS A 200 1.37 -1.80 -6.61
C HIS A 200 2.51 -2.17 -7.55
N THR A 201 3.61 -2.72 -7.02
CA THR A 201 4.72 -3.24 -7.82
C THR A 201 4.27 -4.47 -8.63
N ARG A 202 3.41 -5.34 -8.07
CA ARG A 202 2.76 -6.43 -8.83
C ARG A 202 1.84 -5.90 -9.94
N GLN A 203 1.23 -4.73 -9.74
CA GLN A 203 0.45 -4.08 -10.79
C GLN A 203 1.32 -3.54 -11.92
N LEU A 204 2.52 -3.03 -11.61
CA LEU A 204 3.50 -2.64 -12.63
C LEU A 204 3.96 -3.83 -13.48
N ILE A 205 4.18 -5.00 -12.87
CA ILE A 205 4.46 -6.26 -13.59
C ILE A 205 3.33 -6.55 -14.58
N LEU A 206 2.08 -6.53 -14.11
CA LEU A 206 0.91 -6.81 -14.94
C LEU A 206 0.74 -5.80 -16.09
N ILE A 207 1.08 -4.53 -15.86
CA ILE A 207 1.09 -3.50 -16.90
C ILE A 207 2.09 -3.86 -17.99
N LEU A 208 3.34 -4.19 -17.63
CA LEU A 208 4.36 -4.57 -18.60
C LEU A 208 3.94 -5.81 -19.42
N GLU A 209 3.44 -6.85 -18.75
CA GLU A 209 2.94 -8.06 -19.42
C GLU A 209 1.79 -7.74 -20.39
N SER A 210 0.88 -6.86 -20.00
CA SER A 210 -0.25 -6.42 -20.85
C SER A 210 0.22 -5.60 -22.06
N LEU A 211 1.41 -4.99 -21.99
CA LEU A 211 2.06 -4.28 -23.09
C LEU A 211 2.96 -5.22 -23.93
N GLY A 212 3.01 -6.51 -23.62
CA GLY A 212 3.89 -7.48 -24.28
C GLY A 212 5.37 -7.31 -23.91
N ILE A 213 5.67 -6.67 -22.78
CA ILE A 213 7.03 -6.41 -22.28
C ILE A 213 7.32 -7.38 -21.13
N ALA A 214 8.38 -8.18 -21.26
CA ALA A 214 8.87 -9.02 -20.17
C ALA A 214 9.47 -8.15 -19.06
N PRO A 215 9.00 -8.23 -17.80
CA PRO A 215 9.58 -7.46 -16.70
C PRO A 215 11.04 -7.89 -16.42
N ASP A 216 11.94 -6.92 -16.19
CA ASP A 216 13.35 -7.20 -15.85
C ASP A 216 13.46 -7.70 -14.41
N ARG A 217 13.74 -9.01 -14.27
CA ARG A 217 13.84 -9.72 -12.98
C ARG A 217 12.53 -9.50 -12.19
N PRO A 218 11.43 -10.14 -12.62
CA PRO A 218 10.12 -10.01 -11.96
C PRO A 218 10.20 -10.51 -10.52
N LEU A 219 9.56 -9.81 -9.58
CA LEU A 219 9.38 -10.31 -8.22
C LEU A 219 8.48 -11.54 -8.25
N GLY A 220 8.94 -12.62 -7.62
CA GLY A 220 8.19 -13.86 -7.45
C GLY A 220 7.55 -14.01 -6.07
N ALA A 221 6.86 -15.13 -5.87
CA ALA A 221 6.24 -15.47 -4.59
C ALA A 221 7.28 -15.54 -3.45
N ALA A 222 8.48 -16.05 -3.72
CA ALA A 222 9.57 -16.12 -2.73
C ALA A 222 10.03 -14.72 -2.28
N ASP A 223 10.15 -13.77 -3.21
CA ASP A 223 10.55 -12.40 -2.91
C ASP A 223 9.53 -11.68 -2.03
N LEU A 224 8.26 -12.05 -2.14
CA LEU A 224 7.16 -11.42 -1.41
C LEU A 224 6.65 -12.22 -0.20
N ALA A 225 7.23 -13.40 0.05
CA ALA A 225 6.84 -14.27 1.15
C ALA A 225 6.86 -13.54 2.50
N GLY A 226 5.81 -13.78 3.30
CA GLY A 226 5.61 -13.15 4.61
C GLY A 226 4.92 -11.78 4.55
N LEU A 227 4.86 -11.11 3.40
CA LEU A 227 4.04 -9.90 3.26
C LEU A 227 2.57 -10.29 3.14
N PRO A 228 1.66 -9.57 3.82
CA PRO A 228 0.25 -9.94 3.81
C PRO A 228 -0.47 -9.36 2.58
N LEU A 229 -0.09 -9.86 1.40
CA LEU A 229 -0.62 -9.45 0.11
C LEU A 229 -1.95 -10.15 -0.21
N PRO A 230 -2.84 -9.53 -0.99
CA PRO A 230 -3.96 -10.23 -1.61
C PRO A 230 -3.48 -11.27 -2.62
N GLU A 231 -4.33 -12.25 -2.95
CA GLU A 231 -4.02 -13.26 -3.96
C GLU A 231 -3.92 -12.61 -5.34
N LYS A 232 -4.90 -11.79 -5.71
CA LYS A 232 -4.92 -11.06 -6.99
C LYS A 232 -4.07 -9.78 -6.94
N ALA A 233 -3.36 -9.50 -8.04
CA ALA A 233 -2.61 -8.25 -8.22
C ALA A 233 -3.53 -7.05 -8.58
N TRP A 234 -4.65 -7.34 -9.26
CA TRP A 234 -5.60 -6.36 -9.76
C TRP A 234 -7.02 -6.79 -9.38
N ASP A 235 -7.88 -5.83 -9.03
CA ASP A 235 -9.29 -6.10 -8.78
C ASP A 235 -10.04 -6.04 -10.12
N GLU A 236 -10.80 -7.09 -10.45
CA GLU A 236 -11.53 -7.20 -11.71
C GLU A 236 -12.87 -6.45 -11.70
N ASP A 237 -13.29 -6.02 -10.51
CA ASP A 237 -14.52 -5.27 -10.24
C ASP A 237 -14.34 -3.74 -10.41
#